data_AF-A0A973DHN7-F1
#
_entry.id   AF-A0A973DHN7-F1
#
_cell.length_a   1.000
_cell.length_b   1.000
_cell.length_c   1.000
_cell.angle_alpha   90.00
_cell.angle_beta   90.00
_cell.angle_gamma   90.00
#
_symmetry.space_group_name_H-M   'P 1'
#
loop_
_entity.id
_entity.type
_entity.pdbx_description
1 polymer ?
#
loop_
_entity_poly.entity_id
_entity_poly.type
_entity_poly.pdbx_seq_one_letter_code
_entity_poly.pdbx_strand_id
1 'polypeptide(L)'
;RATVLVTAKGQESFIDINGNGLYDKNEYYSGYDLPEAFVDHNENGVYDGLAAIYDPVTAAVTKAAENCQEGDASDPCSATNTNAGHTEENFDIDLNEMHTLADGKYNGLECSAAATEPDEDATFETLCTKELIDVRDSFEIIMSGSFAYSRFVVTKDELRNRFAEALAETTEDDPTVFTDNAMQLAVDIENCSTIYRQADTQSGAIIARLEATANTDYCDLGSINITTADSGNQLSALSFELYFSDIYNNPMPSGTAVAISADNGDYSGTSGFDIGNTSQTTATGVALTISREADPNDKTDGFLTVEFTTGKDNVSTATIAISDDG
;
A
#
# COMPACT_ATOMS: atom_id res chain seq x y z
N ARG A 1 -7.28 12.13 -4.23
CA ARG A 1 -6.53 11.74 -5.46
C ARG A 1 -7.41 12.08 -6.66
N ALA A 2 -6.83 12.32 -7.83
CA ALA A 2 -7.59 12.57 -9.06
C ALA A 2 -6.84 11.99 -10.27
N THR A 3 -7.54 11.22 -11.10
CA THR A 3 -7.03 10.70 -12.36
C THR A 3 -7.42 11.64 -13.49
N VAL A 4 -6.46 12.05 -14.31
CA VAL A 4 -6.70 12.83 -15.51
C VAL A 4 -6.50 11.92 -16.71
N LEU A 5 -7.60 11.58 -17.39
CA LEU A 5 -7.58 10.88 -18.66
C LEU A 5 -7.48 11.91 -19.80
N VAL A 6 -6.50 11.74 -20.68
CA VAL A 6 -6.37 12.52 -21.90
C VAL A 6 -6.57 11.60 -23.08
N THR A 7 -7.51 11.94 -23.95
CA THR A 7 -7.79 11.21 -25.18
C THR A 7 -7.50 12.05 -26.41
N ALA A 8 -7.15 11.39 -27.51
CA ALA A 8 -7.07 11.97 -28.83
C ALA A 8 -7.54 10.95 -29.87
N LYS A 9 -8.10 11.43 -30.98
CA LYS A 9 -8.37 10.55 -32.13
C LYS A 9 -7.06 10.16 -32.79
N GLY A 10 -6.80 8.86 -32.83
CA GLY A 10 -5.57 8.29 -33.36
C GLY A 10 -5.77 6.87 -33.84
N GLN A 11 -4.64 6.20 -34.07
CA GLN A 11 -4.57 4.80 -34.44
C GLN A 11 -3.76 4.05 -33.41
N GLU A 12 -3.98 2.76 -33.30
CA GLU A 12 -3.22 1.89 -32.42
C GLU A 12 -1.75 1.79 -32.83
N SER A 13 -0.96 1.14 -31.99
CA SER A 13 0.41 0.78 -32.35
C SER A 13 0.45 -0.64 -32.90
N PHE A 14 1.43 -0.92 -33.77
CA PHE A 14 1.69 -2.28 -34.23
C PHE A 14 3.19 -2.51 -34.38
N ILE A 15 3.58 -3.78 -34.42
CA ILE A 15 4.97 -4.17 -34.62
C ILE A 15 5.20 -4.33 -36.12
N ASP A 16 5.86 -3.36 -36.74
CA ASP A 16 6.27 -3.47 -38.14
C ASP A 16 7.51 -4.38 -38.26
N ILE A 17 7.28 -5.67 -38.49
CA ILE A 17 8.33 -6.69 -38.53
C ILE A 17 9.14 -6.55 -39.82
N ASN A 18 8.50 -6.13 -40.91
CA ASN A 18 9.07 -6.14 -42.24
C ASN A 18 9.56 -4.76 -42.72
N GLY A 19 9.29 -3.70 -41.95
CA GLY A 19 9.80 -2.35 -42.14
C GLY A 19 9.10 -1.56 -43.25
N ASN A 20 7.87 -1.92 -43.61
CA ASN A 20 7.14 -1.28 -44.71
C ASN A 20 6.24 -0.12 -44.27
N GLY A 21 6.12 0.13 -42.96
CA GLY A 21 5.26 1.17 -42.39
C GLY A 21 3.76 0.87 -42.47
N LEU A 22 3.36 -0.37 -42.76
CA LEU A 22 1.98 -0.83 -42.86
C LEU A 22 1.77 -2.03 -41.93
N TYR A 23 0.56 -2.18 -41.43
CA TYR A 23 0.15 -3.33 -40.65
C TYR A 23 -0.12 -4.53 -41.56
N ASP A 24 0.59 -5.63 -41.32
CA ASP A 24 0.52 -6.88 -42.07
C ASP A 24 -0.02 -8.08 -41.26
N LYS A 25 -0.31 -9.16 -41.99
CA LYS A 25 -0.69 -10.45 -41.42
C LYS A 25 0.44 -10.96 -40.52
N ASN A 26 0.15 -11.11 -39.22
CA ASN A 26 1.05 -11.50 -38.10
C ASN A 26 1.76 -10.36 -37.34
N GLU A 27 1.28 -9.13 -37.46
CA GLU A 27 1.83 -7.98 -36.71
C GLU A 27 0.93 -7.53 -35.54
N TYR A 28 -0.14 -8.28 -35.29
CA TYR A 28 -1.03 -8.08 -34.15
C TYR A 28 -0.32 -8.32 -32.82
N TYR A 29 -0.53 -7.41 -31.87
CA TYR A 29 -0.09 -7.57 -30.50
C TYR A 29 -1.20 -7.09 -29.57
N SER A 30 -1.73 -8.00 -28.74
CA SER A 30 -2.87 -7.71 -27.86
C SER A 30 -2.60 -6.63 -26.81
N GLY A 31 -1.34 -6.28 -26.55
CA GLY A 31 -1.00 -5.17 -25.66
C GLY A 31 -1.09 -3.79 -26.33
N TYR A 32 -1.32 -3.73 -27.64
CA TYR A 32 -1.61 -2.50 -28.38
C TYR A 32 -3.07 -2.37 -28.82
N ASP A 33 -3.84 -3.45 -28.69
CA ASP A 33 -5.30 -3.46 -28.89
C ASP A 33 -5.95 -2.75 -27.70
N LEU A 34 -6.62 -1.63 -27.96
CA LEU A 34 -7.16 -0.76 -26.94
C LEU A 34 -8.69 -0.93 -26.85
N PRO A 35 -9.23 -1.21 -25.65
CA PRO A 35 -10.67 -1.07 -25.44
C PRO A 35 -11.05 0.42 -25.47
N GLU A 36 -12.31 0.76 -25.23
CA GLU A 36 -12.69 2.15 -25.00
C GLU A 36 -11.88 2.80 -23.87
N ALA A 37 -11.72 4.12 -23.95
CA ALA A 37 -11.04 4.85 -22.89
C ALA A 37 -11.92 4.90 -21.63
N PHE A 38 -11.30 4.87 -20.46
CA PHE A 38 -12.00 5.02 -19.18
C PHE A 38 -11.10 5.69 -18.15
N VAL A 39 -11.71 6.32 -17.16
CA VAL A 39 -11.00 6.89 -16.01
C VAL A 39 -10.77 5.76 -15.01
N ASP A 40 -9.53 5.33 -14.86
CA ASP A 40 -9.12 4.32 -13.88
C ASP A 40 -8.95 4.97 -12.49
N HIS A 41 -9.85 4.65 -11.56
CA HIS A 41 -9.87 5.24 -10.22
C HIS A 41 -9.10 4.42 -9.20
N ASN A 42 -8.93 3.13 -9.45
CA ASN A 42 -8.31 2.19 -8.51
C ASN A 42 -6.91 1.75 -8.95
N GLU A 43 -6.47 2.19 -10.13
CA GLU A 43 -5.15 2.00 -10.73
C GLU A 43 -4.78 0.54 -11.03
N ASN A 44 -5.79 -0.29 -11.34
CA ASN A 44 -5.58 -1.68 -11.69
C ASN A 44 -5.49 -1.92 -13.21
N GLY A 45 -5.72 -0.89 -14.04
CA GLY A 45 -5.69 -0.97 -15.50
C GLY A 45 -6.88 -1.69 -16.14
N VAL A 46 -7.96 -1.93 -15.39
CA VAL A 46 -9.16 -2.66 -15.83
C VAL A 46 -10.40 -1.81 -15.55
N TYR A 47 -11.32 -1.74 -16.51
CA TYR A 47 -12.60 -1.08 -16.28
C TYR A 47 -13.51 -1.97 -15.42
N ASP A 48 -13.77 -1.52 -14.20
CA ASP A 48 -14.63 -2.18 -13.21
C ASP A 48 -15.91 -1.38 -12.92
N GLY A 49 -16.19 -0.35 -13.71
CA GLY A 49 -17.35 0.53 -13.57
C GLY A 49 -18.70 -0.19 -13.68
N LEU A 50 -19.77 0.52 -13.34
CA LEU A 50 -21.12 -0.04 -13.27
C LEU A 50 -21.79 -0.27 -14.64
N ALA A 51 -21.26 0.29 -15.73
CA ALA A 51 -21.80 0.04 -17.06
C ALA A 51 -21.64 -1.44 -17.47
N ALA A 52 -22.49 -1.90 -18.40
CA ALA A 52 -22.28 -3.20 -19.00
C ALA A 52 -20.96 -3.24 -19.78
N ILE A 53 -20.36 -4.42 -19.93
CA ILE A 53 -19.15 -4.64 -20.72
C ILE A 53 -19.52 -5.47 -21.94
N TYR A 54 -19.18 -4.95 -23.12
CA TYR A 54 -19.40 -5.60 -24.41
C TYR A 54 -18.09 -6.12 -24.98
N ASP A 55 -18.07 -7.38 -25.38
CA ASP A 55 -16.96 -8.01 -26.09
C ASP A 55 -17.30 -8.10 -27.59
N PRO A 56 -16.65 -7.28 -28.44
CA PRO A 56 -16.88 -7.31 -29.89
C PRO A 56 -16.31 -8.56 -30.57
N VAL A 57 -15.37 -9.28 -29.96
CA VAL A 57 -14.80 -10.53 -30.50
C VAL A 57 -15.81 -11.67 -30.41
N THR A 58 -16.46 -11.80 -29.24
CA THR A 58 -17.49 -12.84 -29.03
C THR A 58 -18.91 -12.36 -29.34
N ALA A 59 -19.07 -11.07 -29.65
CA ALA A 59 -20.34 -10.39 -29.87
C ALA A 59 -21.33 -10.58 -28.71
N ALA A 60 -20.83 -10.49 -27.47
CA ALA A 60 -21.59 -10.76 -26.27
C ALA A 60 -21.36 -9.72 -25.18
N VAL A 61 -22.38 -9.50 -24.35
CA VAL A 61 -22.23 -8.74 -23.10
C VAL A 61 -21.61 -9.67 -22.05
N THR A 62 -20.38 -9.38 -21.63
CA THR A 62 -19.61 -10.19 -20.68
C THR A 62 -19.90 -9.82 -19.22
N LYS A 63 -20.32 -8.57 -18.99
CA LYS A 63 -20.81 -8.07 -17.70
C LYS A 63 -22.09 -7.26 -17.95
N ALA A 64 -23.18 -7.60 -17.26
CA ALA A 64 -24.39 -6.78 -17.30
C ALA A 64 -24.20 -5.48 -16.50
N ALA A 65 -24.96 -4.43 -16.81
CA ALA A 65 -24.91 -3.20 -16.03
C ALA A 65 -25.38 -3.46 -14.59
N GLU A 66 -24.67 -2.86 -13.65
CA GLU A 66 -24.88 -3.02 -12.20
C GLU A 66 -25.37 -1.72 -11.57
N ASN A 67 -25.93 -1.79 -10.38
CA ASN A 67 -26.29 -0.64 -9.57
C ASN A 67 -25.84 -0.87 -8.13
N CYS A 68 -25.49 0.17 -7.39
CA CYS A 68 -25.22 0.07 -5.97
C CYS A 68 -26.41 -0.53 -5.21
N GLN A 69 -26.17 -1.56 -4.40
CA GLN A 69 -27.21 -2.29 -3.67
C GLN A 69 -27.06 -2.07 -2.16
N GLU A 70 -27.57 -0.95 -1.67
CA GLU A 70 -27.44 -0.57 -0.25
C GLU A 70 -27.94 -1.71 0.67
N GLY A 71 -27.06 -2.16 1.57
CA GLY A 71 -27.35 -3.20 2.55
C GLY A 71 -27.02 -4.63 2.11
N ASP A 72 -26.56 -4.84 0.87
CA ASP A 72 -26.00 -6.11 0.43
C ASP A 72 -24.54 -6.26 0.89
N ALA A 73 -24.16 -7.43 1.41
CA ALA A 73 -22.81 -7.69 1.89
C ALA A 73 -21.76 -7.73 0.76
N SER A 74 -22.19 -7.89 -0.49
CA SER A 74 -21.38 -7.88 -1.70
C SER A 74 -21.52 -6.59 -2.52
N ASP A 75 -22.20 -5.57 -2.00
CA ASP A 75 -22.36 -4.28 -2.67
C ASP A 75 -20.98 -3.66 -2.98
N PRO A 76 -20.60 -3.48 -4.26
CA PRO A 76 -19.32 -2.89 -4.62
C PRO A 76 -19.23 -1.41 -4.20
N CYS A 77 -20.37 -0.76 -3.94
CA CYS A 77 -20.45 0.61 -3.47
C CYS A 77 -20.38 0.74 -1.94
N SER A 78 -20.38 -0.38 -1.19
CA SER A 78 -20.24 -0.35 0.27
C SER A 78 -18.86 0.16 0.67
N ALA A 79 -18.81 0.96 1.74
CA ALA A 79 -17.57 1.47 2.30
C ALA A 79 -16.56 0.38 2.72
N THR A 80 -17.01 -0.86 2.94
CA THR A 80 -16.14 -2.00 3.31
C THR A 80 -15.60 -2.77 2.11
N ASN A 81 -16.21 -2.62 0.93
CA ASN A 81 -15.91 -3.44 -0.26
C ASN A 81 -15.43 -2.60 -1.45
N THR A 82 -15.64 -1.28 -1.39
CA THR A 82 -15.23 -0.38 -2.46
C THR A 82 -13.71 -0.33 -2.58
N ASN A 83 -13.23 -0.52 -3.80
CA ASN A 83 -11.89 -0.14 -4.24
C ASN A 83 -11.91 1.10 -5.16
N ALA A 84 -13.05 1.79 -5.29
CA ALA A 84 -13.33 2.85 -6.26
C ALA A 84 -13.48 2.43 -7.73
N GLY A 85 -13.32 1.15 -8.08
CA GLY A 85 -13.53 0.68 -9.47
C GLY A 85 -14.98 0.89 -9.95
N HIS A 86 -15.96 0.74 -9.07
CA HIS A 86 -17.36 0.97 -9.42
C HIS A 86 -17.69 2.42 -9.81
N THR A 87 -16.83 3.39 -9.46
CA THR A 87 -17.00 4.80 -9.84
C THR A 87 -16.37 5.16 -11.17
N GLU A 88 -15.72 4.21 -11.85
CA GLU A 88 -15.03 4.47 -13.10
C GLU A 88 -16.00 4.87 -14.21
N GLU A 89 -15.61 5.90 -14.96
CA GLU A 89 -16.38 6.47 -16.05
C GLU A 89 -15.76 6.01 -17.38
N ASN A 90 -16.56 5.37 -18.24
CA ASN A 90 -16.15 5.05 -19.60
C ASN A 90 -16.41 6.22 -20.55
N PHE A 91 -15.57 6.30 -21.58
CA PHE A 91 -15.76 7.20 -22.70
C PHE A 91 -16.47 6.44 -23.83
N ASP A 92 -17.79 6.35 -23.70
CA ASP A 92 -18.69 5.68 -24.65
C ASP A 92 -18.74 6.44 -25.99
N ILE A 93 -17.94 5.98 -26.95
CA ILE A 93 -17.79 6.65 -28.26
C ILE A 93 -18.87 6.20 -29.24
N ASP A 94 -19.25 4.92 -29.17
CA ASP A 94 -20.20 4.32 -30.09
C ASP A 94 -21.66 4.54 -29.65
N LEU A 95 -21.86 5.14 -28.47
CA LEU A 95 -23.14 5.50 -27.86
C LEU A 95 -24.01 4.26 -27.59
N ASN A 96 -23.37 3.15 -27.20
CA ASN A 96 -24.05 1.89 -26.90
C ASN A 96 -24.40 1.73 -25.41
N GLU A 97 -24.06 2.71 -24.57
CA GLU A 97 -24.25 2.72 -23.10
C GLU A 97 -23.45 1.63 -22.35
N MET A 98 -22.43 1.07 -22.98
CA MET A 98 -21.56 0.01 -22.45
C MET A 98 -20.09 0.41 -22.59
N HIS A 99 -19.23 -0.30 -21.87
CA HIS A 99 -17.80 -0.26 -22.11
C HIS A 99 -17.41 -1.36 -23.10
N THR A 100 -16.90 -0.96 -24.26
CA THR A 100 -16.50 -1.87 -25.32
C THR A 100 -15.05 -2.32 -25.12
N LEU A 101 -14.85 -3.64 -25.05
CA LEU A 101 -13.53 -4.26 -24.97
C LEU A 101 -12.78 -4.16 -26.31
N ALA A 102 -11.49 -4.45 -26.24
CA ALA A 102 -10.58 -4.54 -27.37
C ALA A 102 -11.10 -5.56 -28.41
N ASP A 103 -10.95 -5.26 -29.71
CA ASP A 103 -11.66 -5.97 -30.79
C ASP A 103 -10.85 -7.04 -31.50
N GLY A 104 -9.61 -7.24 -31.09
CA GLY A 104 -8.70 -8.22 -31.66
C GLY A 104 -8.13 -7.82 -33.02
N LYS A 105 -8.31 -6.57 -33.46
CA LYS A 105 -7.84 -6.04 -34.74
C LYS A 105 -6.90 -4.86 -34.50
N TYR A 106 -6.32 -4.37 -35.60
CA TYR A 106 -5.63 -3.09 -35.61
C TYR A 106 -6.58 -2.00 -36.12
N ASN A 107 -6.82 -0.95 -35.32
CA ASN A 107 -7.60 0.21 -35.72
C ASN A 107 -6.67 1.35 -36.16
N GLY A 108 -6.57 1.59 -37.46
CA GLY A 108 -5.68 2.62 -38.01
C GLY A 108 -5.65 2.73 -39.53
N LEU A 109 -5.09 3.84 -40.02
CA LEU A 109 -5.08 4.13 -41.47
C LEU A 109 -4.05 3.29 -42.23
N GLU A 110 -3.01 2.81 -41.53
CA GLU A 110 -1.86 2.10 -42.08
C GLU A 110 -2.12 0.61 -42.33
N CYS A 111 -3.30 0.20 -42.82
CA CYS A 111 -3.55 -1.20 -43.17
C CYS A 111 -2.88 -1.58 -44.51
N SER A 112 -2.20 -2.72 -44.55
CA SER A 112 -1.90 -3.40 -45.82
C SER A 112 -3.18 -3.94 -46.49
N ALA A 113 -3.14 -4.13 -47.81
CA ALA A 113 -4.25 -4.73 -48.55
C ALA A 113 -4.57 -6.16 -48.05
N ALA A 114 -3.53 -6.94 -47.72
CA ALA A 114 -3.67 -8.31 -47.23
C ALA A 114 -4.28 -8.39 -45.82
N ALA A 115 -4.10 -7.36 -44.99
CA ALA A 115 -4.73 -7.28 -43.66
C ALA A 115 -6.20 -6.81 -43.72
N THR A 116 -6.56 -6.02 -44.73
CA THR A 116 -7.95 -5.58 -44.95
C THR A 116 -8.83 -6.64 -45.60
N GLU A 117 -8.27 -7.45 -46.51
CA GLU A 117 -8.95 -8.55 -47.20
C GLU A 117 -8.20 -9.87 -46.94
N PRO A 118 -8.37 -10.47 -45.75
CA PRO A 118 -7.66 -11.71 -45.41
C PRO A 118 -8.21 -12.92 -46.20
N ASP A 119 -7.39 -13.97 -46.33
CA ASP A 119 -7.76 -15.22 -47.03
C ASP A 119 -9.01 -15.89 -46.41
N GLU A 120 -9.75 -16.70 -47.19
CA GLU A 120 -11.00 -17.36 -46.76
C GLU A 120 -10.88 -18.21 -45.46
N ASP A 121 -9.68 -18.67 -45.11
CA ASP A 121 -9.41 -19.48 -43.90
C ASP A 121 -8.96 -18.64 -42.68
N ALA A 122 -9.04 -17.30 -42.74
CA ALA A 122 -8.65 -16.43 -41.65
C ALA A 122 -9.64 -16.47 -40.47
N THR A 123 -9.12 -16.29 -39.25
CA THR A 123 -9.91 -16.30 -38.01
C THR A 123 -10.82 -15.09 -37.85
N PHE A 124 -10.57 -14.00 -38.60
CA PHE A 124 -11.35 -12.77 -38.60
C PHE A 124 -11.66 -12.34 -40.04
N GLU A 125 -12.85 -11.75 -40.26
CA GLU A 125 -13.26 -11.22 -41.58
C GLU A 125 -12.35 -10.07 -42.06
N THR A 126 -11.72 -9.34 -41.14
CA THR A 126 -10.63 -8.39 -41.39
C THR A 126 -9.71 -8.35 -40.19
N LEU A 127 -8.39 -8.21 -40.40
CA LEU A 127 -7.38 -8.05 -39.35
C LEU A 127 -7.12 -6.57 -39.01
N CYS A 128 -7.67 -5.65 -39.81
CA CYS A 128 -7.46 -4.22 -39.69
C CYS A 128 -8.73 -3.42 -40.01
N THR A 129 -9.04 -2.41 -39.21
CA THR A 129 -10.08 -1.42 -39.54
C THR A 129 -9.40 -0.07 -39.82
N LYS A 130 -9.94 0.71 -40.75
CA LYS A 130 -9.45 2.06 -41.05
C LYS A 130 -10.13 3.14 -40.20
N GLU A 131 -10.57 2.75 -39.02
CA GLU A 131 -11.25 3.62 -38.08
C GLU A 131 -10.24 4.18 -37.09
N LEU A 132 -10.43 5.44 -36.69
CA LEU A 132 -9.64 6.05 -35.64
C LEU A 132 -10.33 5.80 -34.31
N ILE A 133 -9.56 5.38 -33.32
CA ILE A 133 -10.01 5.16 -31.95
C ILE A 133 -9.53 6.29 -31.04
N ASP A 134 -9.98 6.26 -29.78
CA ASP A 134 -9.43 7.12 -28.74
C ASP A 134 -8.14 6.50 -28.19
N VAL A 135 -7.01 6.95 -28.73
CA VAL A 135 -5.73 6.74 -28.07
C VAL A 135 -5.71 7.57 -26.80
N ARG A 136 -5.15 7.00 -25.74
CA ARG A 136 -5.24 7.57 -24.40
C ARG A 136 -3.95 7.50 -23.64
N ASP A 137 -3.81 8.43 -22.71
CA ASP A 137 -2.83 8.40 -21.65
C ASP A 137 -3.49 8.95 -20.38
N SER A 138 -2.99 8.53 -19.22
CA SER A 138 -3.50 9.01 -17.94
C SER A 138 -2.35 9.35 -16.99
N PHE A 139 -2.62 10.32 -16.13
CA PHE A 139 -1.73 10.63 -15.02
C PHE A 139 -2.54 11.01 -13.79
N GLU A 140 -1.94 10.80 -12.63
CA GLU A 140 -2.57 11.07 -11.35
C GLU A 140 -2.08 12.36 -10.72
N ILE A 141 -2.99 13.01 -10.02
CA ILE A 141 -2.71 14.12 -9.13
C ILE A 141 -3.08 13.70 -7.71
N ILE A 142 -2.06 13.58 -6.85
CA ILE A 142 -2.23 13.29 -5.44
C ILE A 142 -2.28 14.60 -4.66
N MET A 143 -3.45 14.88 -4.08
CA MET A 143 -3.68 16.07 -3.25
C MET A 143 -3.36 15.77 -1.80
N SER A 144 -2.07 15.71 -1.49
CA SER A 144 -1.57 15.41 -0.15
C SER A 144 -1.81 16.56 0.84
N GLY A 145 -2.22 16.21 2.06
CA GLY A 145 -2.28 17.13 3.19
C GLY A 145 -0.91 17.68 3.61
N SER A 146 -0.91 18.78 4.37
CA SER A 146 0.33 19.45 4.82
C SER A 146 0.82 19.02 6.20
N PHE A 147 0.19 18.02 6.82
CA PHE A 147 0.55 17.49 8.13
C PHE A 147 0.59 15.97 8.07
N ALA A 148 1.65 15.38 8.62
CA ALA A 148 1.78 13.94 8.77
C ALA A 148 0.94 13.46 9.95
N TYR A 149 0.24 12.35 9.72
CA TYR A 149 -0.39 11.51 10.72
C TYR A 149 0.38 10.21 10.75
N SER A 150 0.66 9.71 11.94
CA SER A 150 1.61 8.61 12.08
C SER A 150 1.29 7.70 13.27
N ARG A 151 1.77 6.47 13.18
CA ARG A 151 1.73 5.47 14.26
C ARG A 151 3.00 4.66 14.28
N PHE A 152 3.52 4.38 15.47
CA PHE A 152 4.60 3.43 15.67
C PHE A 152 4.01 2.04 15.82
N VAL A 153 4.58 1.05 15.13
CA VAL A 153 4.10 -0.33 15.17
C VAL A 153 5.27 -1.29 15.33
N VAL A 154 5.04 -2.39 16.00
CA VAL A 154 5.99 -3.49 16.15
C VAL A 154 5.33 -4.79 15.70
N THR A 155 6.09 -5.68 15.07
CA THR A 155 5.58 -7.01 14.72
C THR A 155 5.56 -7.89 15.96
N LYS A 156 4.54 -8.75 16.08
CA LYS A 156 4.50 -9.75 17.15
C LYS A 156 5.72 -10.68 17.13
N ASP A 157 6.26 -10.96 15.94
CA ASP A 157 7.43 -11.80 15.78
C ASP A 157 8.71 -11.14 16.31
N GLU A 158 8.89 -9.82 16.12
CA GLU A 158 10.01 -9.11 16.75
C GLU A 158 9.90 -9.16 18.28
N LEU A 159 8.70 -8.94 18.83
CA LEU A 159 8.48 -9.06 20.28
C LEU A 159 8.84 -10.47 20.77
N ARG A 160 8.36 -11.51 20.09
CA ARG A 160 8.69 -12.91 20.42
C ARG A 160 10.20 -13.18 20.36
N ASN A 161 10.90 -12.60 19.38
CA ASN A 161 12.34 -12.75 19.26
C ASN A 161 13.09 -12.06 20.41
N ARG A 162 12.68 -10.83 20.78
CA ARG A 162 13.31 -10.09 21.89
C ARG A 162 13.04 -10.69 23.26
N PHE A 163 11.90 -11.35 23.41
CA PHE A 163 11.50 -12.01 24.64
C PHE A 163 11.62 -13.55 24.60
N ALA A 164 12.41 -14.10 23.67
CA ALA A 164 12.49 -15.54 23.47
C ALA A 164 12.92 -16.31 24.74
N GLU A 165 13.84 -15.75 25.53
CA GLU A 165 14.28 -16.33 26.79
C GLU A 165 13.18 -16.29 27.86
N ALA A 166 12.51 -15.14 28.05
CA ALA A 166 11.38 -15.01 28.97
C ALA A 166 10.20 -15.91 28.59
N LEU A 167 9.91 -16.06 27.29
CA LEU A 167 8.85 -16.94 26.80
C LEU A 167 9.17 -18.43 27.01
N ALA A 168 10.45 -18.78 27.09
CA ALA A 168 10.92 -20.14 27.34
C ALA A 168 11.14 -20.43 28.84
N GLU A 169 10.82 -19.50 29.74
CA GLU A 169 11.04 -19.67 31.18
C GLU A 169 10.11 -20.77 31.75
N THR A 170 10.71 -21.77 32.40
CA THR A 170 10.00 -22.89 33.05
C THR A 170 10.24 -22.90 34.54
N THR A 171 9.37 -23.58 35.29
CA THR A 171 9.54 -23.76 36.73
C THR A 171 10.78 -24.60 37.06
N GLU A 172 11.43 -24.33 38.20
CA GLU A 172 12.59 -25.11 38.65
C GLU A 172 12.21 -26.56 38.99
N ASP A 173 10.99 -26.77 39.49
CA ASP A 173 10.48 -28.07 39.90
C ASP A 173 10.06 -28.96 38.72
N ASP A 174 9.65 -28.37 37.59
CA ASP A 174 9.24 -29.08 36.38
C ASP A 174 9.61 -28.30 35.09
N PRO A 175 10.58 -28.78 34.29
CA PRO A 175 11.03 -28.13 33.06
C PRO A 175 10.02 -28.26 31.90
N THR A 176 8.86 -28.88 32.11
CA THR A 176 7.76 -28.94 31.14
C THR A 176 6.65 -27.93 31.42
N VAL A 177 6.72 -27.23 32.55
CA VAL A 177 5.74 -26.24 32.99
C VAL A 177 6.34 -24.84 32.86
N PHE A 178 5.73 -24.00 32.03
CA PHE A 178 6.10 -22.59 31.89
C PHE A 178 5.75 -21.79 33.15
N THR A 179 6.51 -20.73 33.43
CA THR A 179 6.19 -19.81 34.52
C THR A 179 4.94 -18.97 34.19
N ASP A 180 4.27 -18.45 35.22
CA ASP A 180 3.14 -17.52 35.03
C ASP A 180 3.57 -16.28 34.22
N ASN A 181 4.82 -15.83 34.38
CA ASN A 181 5.41 -14.74 33.60
C ASN A 181 5.51 -15.08 32.12
N ALA A 182 6.06 -16.25 31.77
CA ALA A 182 6.17 -16.71 30.39
C ALA A 182 4.80 -16.84 29.72
N MET A 183 3.83 -17.41 30.43
CA MET A 183 2.46 -17.57 29.93
C MET A 183 1.76 -16.22 29.74
N GLN A 184 1.86 -15.30 30.70
CA GLN A 184 1.23 -13.98 30.59
C GLN A 184 1.86 -13.16 29.47
N LEU A 185 3.20 -13.18 29.33
CA LEU A 185 3.90 -12.48 28.26
C LEU A 185 3.46 -12.96 26.87
N ALA A 186 3.25 -14.27 26.70
CA ALA A 186 2.73 -14.82 25.45
C ALA A 186 1.33 -14.27 25.12
N VAL A 187 0.46 -14.17 26.13
CA VAL A 187 -0.89 -13.60 26.00
C VAL A 187 -0.85 -12.09 25.74
N ASP A 188 0.07 -11.38 26.37
CA ASP A 188 0.24 -9.93 26.20
C ASP A 188 0.68 -9.59 24.79
N ILE A 189 1.66 -10.32 24.24
CA ILE A 189 2.09 -10.16 22.84
C ILE A 189 0.94 -10.50 21.89
N GLU A 190 0.22 -11.59 22.13
CA GLU A 190 -0.86 -12.02 21.23
C GLU A 190 -2.03 -11.02 21.19
N ASN A 191 -2.37 -10.41 22.33
CA ASN A 191 -3.47 -9.46 22.42
C ASN A 191 -3.02 -7.99 22.34
N CYS A 192 -1.74 -7.72 22.07
CA CYS A 192 -1.15 -6.39 22.14
C CYS A 192 -1.49 -5.66 23.45
N SER A 193 -1.45 -6.39 24.56
CA SER A 193 -1.60 -5.80 25.90
C SER A 193 -0.25 -5.22 26.36
N THR A 194 -0.31 -4.22 27.24
CA THR A 194 0.90 -3.62 27.80
C THR A 194 1.75 -4.69 28.48
N ILE A 195 3.02 -4.78 28.09
CA ILE A 195 3.98 -5.72 28.65
C ILE A 195 4.54 -5.12 29.94
N TYR A 196 4.27 -5.78 31.05
CA TYR A 196 4.79 -5.45 32.37
C TYR A 196 5.99 -6.34 32.73
N ARG A 197 6.73 -5.89 33.74
CA ARG A 197 7.83 -6.66 34.34
C ARG A 197 7.43 -8.04 34.89
N GLN A 198 6.22 -8.21 35.43
CA GLN A 198 5.75 -9.47 36.05
C GLN A 198 4.24 -9.68 35.82
N ALA A 199 3.82 -10.93 35.65
CA ALA A 199 2.44 -11.31 35.33
C ALA A 199 1.40 -10.88 36.38
N ASP A 200 1.74 -10.95 37.66
CA ASP A 200 0.78 -10.79 38.76
C ASP A 200 0.71 -9.35 39.32
N THR A 201 1.51 -8.43 38.80
CA THR A 201 1.49 -7.03 39.24
C THR A 201 1.40 -6.10 38.04
N GLN A 202 0.18 -5.75 37.63
CA GLN A 202 -0.11 -4.60 36.75
C GLN A 202 0.31 -3.22 37.36
N SER A 203 1.23 -3.25 38.34
CA SER A 203 1.87 -2.13 39.02
C SER A 203 3.39 -2.13 38.84
N GLY A 204 3.95 -3.09 38.08
CA GLY A 204 5.37 -3.12 37.73
C GLY A 204 5.75 -2.08 36.67
N ALA A 205 7.05 -1.96 36.38
CA ALA A 205 7.55 -1.14 35.28
C ALA A 205 6.94 -1.61 33.95
N ILE A 206 6.54 -0.64 33.12
CA ILE A 206 6.05 -0.89 31.76
C ILE A 206 7.29 -1.08 30.89
N ILE A 207 7.40 -2.25 30.27
CA ILE A 207 8.50 -2.59 29.35
C ILE A 207 8.16 -2.11 27.93
N ALA A 208 6.94 -2.40 27.48
CA ALA A 208 6.42 -1.90 26.23
C ALA A 208 4.92 -1.63 26.36
N ARG A 209 4.49 -0.43 25.98
CA ARG A 209 3.06 -0.12 25.88
C ARG A 209 2.57 -0.52 24.50
N LEU A 210 1.65 -1.46 24.48
CA LEU A 210 1.06 -1.99 23.24
C LEU A 210 -0.43 -1.66 23.16
N GLU A 211 -0.94 -1.55 21.94
CA GLU A 211 -2.36 -1.45 21.63
C GLU A 211 -2.71 -2.33 20.41
N ALA A 212 -3.91 -2.92 20.42
CA ALA A 212 -4.36 -3.81 19.37
C ALA A 212 -4.67 -3.04 18.08
N THR A 213 -4.39 -3.68 16.94
CA THR A 213 -4.58 -3.10 15.61
C THR A 213 -5.47 -3.99 14.75
N ALA A 214 -5.99 -3.44 13.65
CA ALA A 214 -6.78 -4.24 12.70
C ALA A 214 -5.98 -5.37 12.04
N ASN A 215 -4.65 -5.22 11.93
CA ASN A 215 -3.78 -6.29 11.44
C ASN A 215 -3.27 -7.11 12.63
N THR A 216 -3.57 -8.41 12.62
CA THR A 216 -3.26 -9.33 13.73
C THR A 216 -1.78 -9.63 13.89
N ASP A 217 -0.93 -9.29 12.92
CA ASP A 217 0.51 -9.53 12.99
C ASP A 217 1.27 -8.39 13.69
N TYR A 218 0.60 -7.26 13.94
CA TYR A 218 1.19 -6.03 14.46
C TYR A 218 0.51 -5.57 15.75
N CYS A 219 1.29 -4.86 16.58
CA CYS A 219 0.81 -4.08 17.71
C CYS A 219 1.21 -2.61 17.53
N ASP A 220 0.32 -1.68 17.89
CA ASP A 220 0.68 -0.27 18.04
C ASP A 220 1.58 -0.12 19.26
N LEU A 221 2.63 0.68 19.11
CA LEU A 221 3.69 0.84 20.11
C LEU A 221 3.66 2.25 20.68
N GLY A 222 3.44 2.38 21.99
CA GLY A 222 3.30 3.66 22.68
C GLY A 222 4.54 4.11 23.47
N SER A 223 5.34 3.17 23.97
CA SER A 223 6.56 3.45 24.72
C SER A 223 7.47 2.23 24.79
N ILE A 224 8.76 2.46 24.96
CA ILE A 224 9.79 1.43 25.07
C ILE A 224 10.62 1.71 26.33
N ASN A 225 10.82 0.68 27.15
CA ASN A 225 11.72 0.72 28.30
C ASN A 225 12.76 -0.39 28.16
N ILE A 226 14.02 0.00 28.08
CA ILE A 226 15.20 -0.86 27.97
C ILE A 226 16.10 -0.78 29.21
N THR A 227 15.66 -0.16 30.31
CA THR A 227 16.39 -0.03 31.58
C THR A 227 16.76 -1.41 32.16
N THR A 228 18.03 -1.63 32.52
CA THR A 228 18.52 -2.87 33.16
C THR A 228 18.21 -2.95 34.65
N ALA A 229 18.06 -1.80 35.33
CA ALA A 229 17.69 -1.77 36.75
C ALA A 229 16.33 -2.42 37.03
N ASP A 230 15.45 -2.49 36.01
CA ASP A 230 14.20 -3.22 36.06
C ASP A 230 14.47 -4.73 35.96
N SER A 231 14.54 -5.41 37.12
CA SER A 231 14.79 -6.85 37.17
C SER A 231 13.79 -7.64 36.32
N GLY A 232 14.29 -8.41 35.36
CA GLY A 232 13.48 -9.16 34.39
C GLY A 232 13.27 -8.43 33.07
N ASN A 233 13.71 -7.18 32.93
CA ASN A 233 13.71 -6.50 31.63
C ASN A 233 14.82 -7.06 30.72
N GLN A 234 14.42 -7.97 29.84
CA GLN A 234 15.28 -8.56 28.82
C GLN A 234 15.39 -7.70 27.56
N LEU A 235 14.57 -6.64 27.44
CA LEU A 235 14.58 -5.77 26.27
C LEU A 235 15.84 -4.90 26.29
N SER A 236 16.77 -5.21 25.39
CA SER A 236 18.03 -4.47 25.20
C SER A 236 18.06 -3.68 23.88
N ALA A 237 17.20 -4.07 22.94
CA ALA A 237 16.96 -3.39 21.69
C ALA A 237 15.59 -3.79 21.15
N LEU A 238 14.99 -2.91 20.33
CA LEU A 238 13.74 -3.19 19.63
C LEU A 238 13.78 -2.57 18.24
N SER A 239 13.47 -3.39 17.22
CA SER A 239 13.21 -2.90 15.88
C SER A 239 11.70 -2.73 15.67
N PHE A 240 11.28 -1.62 15.08
CA PHE A 240 9.87 -1.28 14.89
C PHE A 240 9.71 -0.37 13.67
N GLU A 241 8.50 -0.04 13.30
CA GLU A 241 8.20 0.77 12.11
C GLU A 241 7.38 1.99 12.48
N LEU A 242 7.64 3.12 11.82
CA LEU A 242 6.73 4.27 11.79
C LEU A 242 5.98 4.23 10.46
N TYR A 243 4.66 4.10 10.53
CA TYR A 243 3.79 4.36 9.38
C TYR A 243 3.30 5.80 9.43
N PHE A 244 3.31 6.48 8.29
CA PHE A 244 2.79 7.85 8.18
C PHE A 244 2.16 8.13 6.81
N SER A 245 1.22 9.09 6.82
CA SER A 245 0.48 9.57 5.66
C SER A 245 -0.11 10.95 5.97
N ASP A 246 -0.87 11.54 5.05
CA ASP A 246 -1.84 12.57 5.42
C ASP A 246 -3.09 11.96 6.10
N ILE A 247 -4.05 12.81 6.47
CA ILE A 247 -5.29 12.38 7.15
C ILE A 247 -6.19 11.48 6.28
N TYR A 248 -6.01 11.50 4.96
CA TYR A 248 -6.79 10.71 3.99
C TYR A 248 -5.98 9.52 3.46
N ASN A 249 -4.89 9.15 4.14
CA ASN A 249 -4.01 8.05 3.77
C ASN A 249 -3.28 8.25 2.42
N ASN A 250 -3.16 9.49 1.92
CA ASN A 250 -2.28 9.80 0.80
C ASN A 250 -0.82 9.92 1.28
N PRO A 251 0.16 9.70 0.39
CA PRO A 251 1.55 10.03 0.68
C PRO A 251 1.71 11.51 1.00
N MET A 252 2.73 11.86 1.78
CA MET A 252 3.07 13.27 2.03
C MET A 252 3.47 13.99 0.73
N PRO A 253 3.35 15.33 0.66
CA PRO A 253 3.77 16.08 -0.51
C PRO A 253 5.25 15.81 -0.83
N SER A 254 5.56 15.63 -2.11
CA SER A 254 6.94 15.54 -2.59
C SER A 254 7.78 16.75 -2.14
N GLY A 255 9.01 16.49 -1.72
CA GLY A 255 9.91 17.46 -1.10
C GLY A 255 9.67 17.68 0.40
N THR A 256 8.80 16.89 1.05
CA THR A 256 8.74 16.86 2.52
C THR A 256 10.01 16.24 3.07
N ALA A 257 10.73 16.99 3.90
CA ALA A 257 11.92 16.53 4.59
C ALA A 257 11.53 15.77 5.87
N VAL A 258 12.07 14.57 6.04
CA VAL A 258 11.92 13.76 7.25
C VAL A 258 13.24 13.80 8.00
N ALA A 259 13.21 14.16 9.28
CA ALA A 259 14.37 14.11 10.17
C ALA A 259 14.08 13.16 11.33
N ILE A 260 15.05 12.30 11.66
CA ILE A 260 14.93 11.31 12.73
C ILE A 260 16.06 11.55 13.73
N SER A 261 15.69 11.61 15.00
CA SER A 261 16.63 11.79 16.10
C SER A 261 16.13 11.09 17.35
N ALA A 262 17.04 10.63 18.21
CA ALA A 262 16.71 10.21 19.55
C ALA A 262 17.52 11.03 20.55
N ASP A 263 16.89 11.43 21.65
CA ASP A 263 17.57 12.11 22.75
C ASP A 263 17.72 11.24 24.00
N ASN A 264 17.20 10.00 23.93
CA ASN A 264 17.50 8.90 24.82
C ASN A 264 17.46 7.55 24.09
N GLY A 265 18.28 6.60 24.55
CA GLY A 265 18.57 5.36 23.84
C GLY A 265 19.46 5.57 22.61
N ASP A 266 20.15 4.51 22.19
CA ASP A 266 21.00 4.52 21.00
C ASP A 266 20.18 4.15 19.76
N TYR A 267 19.80 5.17 18.99
CA TYR A 267 19.10 5.01 17.72
C TYR A 267 20.07 4.59 16.62
N SER A 268 19.75 3.48 15.95
CA SER A 268 20.45 3.02 14.76
C SER A 268 19.51 3.06 13.55
N GLY A 269 19.88 3.82 12.53
CA GLY A 269 19.10 3.98 11.30
C GLY A 269 19.52 5.20 10.49
N THR A 270 18.63 5.66 9.61
CA THR A 270 18.86 6.89 8.84
C THR A 270 18.54 8.12 9.69
N SER A 271 19.33 9.19 9.58
CA SER A 271 19.02 10.46 10.25
C SER A 271 17.88 11.23 9.60
N GLY A 272 17.39 10.78 8.43
CA GLY A 272 16.36 11.46 7.67
C GLY A 272 16.41 11.15 6.17
N PHE A 273 15.45 11.69 5.42
CA PHE A 273 15.35 11.58 3.96
C PHE A 273 14.32 12.57 3.42
N ASP A 274 14.34 12.83 2.11
CA ASP A 274 13.31 13.61 1.43
C ASP A 274 12.30 12.68 0.74
N ILE A 275 11.01 13.01 0.87
CA ILE A 275 9.93 12.27 0.22
C ILE A 275 9.88 12.63 -1.27
N GLY A 276 9.97 11.63 -2.15
CA GLY A 276 9.85 11.80 -3.59
C GLY A 276 8.40 11.79 -4.09
N ASN A 277 8.22 11.99 -5.40
CA ASN A 277 6.92 11.76 -6.04
C ASN A 277 6.57 10.27 -6.00
N THR A 278 5.34 9.96 -5.61
CA THR A 278 4.81 8.60 -5.56
C THR A 278 3.30 8.60 -5.73
N SER A 279 2.76 7.55 -6.33
CA SER A 279 1.32 7.23 -6.41
C SER A 279 0.93 6.10 -5.45
N GLN A 280 1.77 5.79 -4.46
CA GLN A 280 1.46 4.72 -3.49
C GLN A 280 0.11 4.96 -2.81
N THR A 281 -0.70 3.91 -2.77
CA THR A 281 -2.07 3.90 -2.19
C THR A 281 -2.11 3.48 -0.72
N THR A 282 -0.95 3.30 -0.12
CA THR A 282 -0.76 2.90 1.28
C THR A 282 0.11 3.93 2.02
N ALA A 283 0.01 3.96 3.36
CA ALA A 283 0.91 4.73 4.18
C ALA A 283 2.38 4.33 3.93
N THR A 284 3.28 5.31 4.04
CA THR A 284 4.72 5.09 3.93
C THR A 284 5.26 4.57 5.26
N GLY A 285 6.10 3.53 5.21
CA GLY A 285 6.74 2.92 6.38
C GLY A 285 8.23 3.25 6.47
N VAL A 286 8.73 3.49 7.68
CA VAL A 286 10.17 3.63 7.97
C VAL A 286 10.54 2.69 9.12
N ALA A 287 11.52 1.82 8.88
CA ALA A 287 12.08 0.97 9.91
C ALA A 287 12.99 1.79 10.85
N LEU A 288 12.82 1.57 12.15
CA LEU A 288 13.51 2.22 13.24
C LEU A 288 14.06 1.15 14.17
N THR A 289 15.22 1.40 14.79
CA THR A 289 15.75 0.52 15.83
C THR A 289 16.34 1.35 16.95
N ILE A 290 15.91 1.07 18.17
CA ILE A 290 16.45 1.65 19.39
C ILE A 290 17.14 0.55 20.19
N SER A 291 18.26 0.87 20.81
CA SER A 291 18.99 -0.02 21.70
C SER A 291 19.50 0.73 22.92
N ARG A 292 20.02 0.00 23.91
CA ARG A 292 20.66 0.63 25.07
C ARG A 292 21.87 1.44 24.62
N GLU A 293 22.10 2.54 25.32
CA GLU A 293 23.28 3.36 25.07
C GLU A 293 24.56 2.60 25.41
N ALA A 294 25.53 2.66 24.51
CA ALA A 294 26.88 2.18 24.78
C ALA A 294 27.63 3.14 25.71
N ASP A 295 27.41 4.45 25.51
CA ASP A 295 27.96 5.55 26.28
C ASP A 295 26.79 6.31 26.95
N PRO A 296 26.68 6.28 28.30
CA PRO A 296 25.65 6.99 29.07
C PRO A 296 25.51 8.47 28.70
N ASN A 297 24.28 8.94 28.52
CA ASN A 297 23.93 10.34 28.25
C ASN A 297 23.46 11.12 29.51
N ASP A 298 23.46 10.48 30.69
CA ASP A 298 22.94 10.95 32.00
C ASP A 298 21.41 11.24 32.01
N LYS A 299 20.63 10.64 31.12
CA LYS A 299 19.17 10.74 31.04
C LYS A 299 18.52 9.35 31.05
N THR A 300 17.65 9.12 32.02
CA THR A 300 16.89 7.85 32.08
C THR A 300 15.67 7.82 31.17
N ASP A 301 15.27 8.97 30.64
CA ASP A 301 14.04 9.14 29.87
C ASP A 301 14.23 10.17 28.76
N GLY A 302 13.62 9.90 27.61
CA GLY A 302 13.56 10.80 26.46
C GLY A 302 12.66 10.27 25.36
N PHE A 303 12.91 10.71 24.14
CA PHE A 303 12.10 10.44 22.97
C PHE A 303 12.96 10.11 21.76
N LEU A 304 12.50 9.12 20.99
CA LEU A 304 12.78 9.09 19.56
C LEU A 304 11.73 9.97 18.87
N THR A 305 12.21 10.93 18.07
CA THR A 305 11.42 11.92 17.36
C THR A 305 11.62 11.75 15.86
N VAL A 306 10.51 11.71 15.13
CA VAL A 306 10.48 11.83 13.67
C VAL A 306 9.73 13.11 13.32
N GLU A 307 10.44 14.06 12.73
CA GLU A 307 9.91 15.35 12.30
C GLU A 307 9.69 15.34 10.79
N PHE A 308 8.54 15.87 10.37
CA PHE A 308 8.18 16.05 8.97
C PHE A 308 8.05 17.55 8.71
N THR A 309 8.88 18.07 7.80
CA THR A 309 8.83 19.47 7.35
C THR A 309 8.46 19.51 5.88
N THR A 310 7.23 19.95 5.59
CA THR A 310 6.74 20.08 4.21
C THR A 310 7.41 21.25 3.49
N GLY A 311 7.36 21.29 2.16
CA GLY A 311 7.92 22.42 1.37
C GLY A 311 7.28 23.80 1.60
N LYS A 312 6.26 23.89 2.46
CA LYS A 312 5.67 25.16 2.95
C LYS A 312 6.01 25.43 4.42
N ASP A 313 7.04 24.76 4.95
CA ASP A 313 7.52 24.86 6.34
C ASP A 313 6.48 24.47 7.40
N ASN A 314 5.44 23.70 7.04
CA ASN A 314 4.57 23.09 8.05
C ASN A 314 5.31 21.91 8.67
N VAL A 315 5.35 21.91 10.00
CA VAL A 315 6.02 20.88 10.80
C VAL A 315 4.98 20.02 11.51
N SER A 316 5.16 18.71 11.44
CA SER A 316 4.47 17.71 12.24
C SER A 316 5.49 16.74 12.84
N THR A 317 5.24 16.24 14.04
CA THR A 317 6.19 15.39 14.77
C THR A 317 5.52 14.14 15.30
N ALA A 318 6.17 12.99 15.10
CA ALA A 318 5.87 11.74 15.78
C ALA A 318 6.92 11.52 16.86
N THR A 319 6.49 11.17 18.08
CA THR A 319 7.40 10.90 19.20
C THR A 319 7.01 9.61 19.89
N ILE A 320 8.01 8.81 20.24
CA ILE A 320 7.84 7.63 21.11
C ILE A 320 8.76 7.76 22.31
N ALA A 321 8.22 7.52 23.51
CA ALA A 321 8.96 7.62 24.76
C ALA A 321 9.91 6.42 24.92
N ILE A 322 11.17 6.72 25.28
CA ILE A 322 12.25 5.77 25.49
C ILE A 322 12.80 5.96 26.90
N SER A 323 12.79 4.90 27.71
CA SER A 323 13.46 4.85 29.01
C SER A 323 14.61 3.85 28.99
N ASP A 324 15.74 4.20 29.59
CA ASP A 324 16.93 3.34 29.72
C ASP A 324 17.64 3.57 31.07
N ASP A 325 18.92 3.21 31.18
CA ASP A 325 19.67 3.34 32.44
C ASP A 325 20.33 4.71 32.65
N GLY A 326 20.32 5.59 31.65
CA GLY A 326 21.07 6.85 31.62
C GLY A 326 22.55 6.72 31.29
#